data_AF-A0A447TIX2-F1
#
_entry.id   AF-A0A447TIX2-F1
#
_cell.length_a   1.000
_cell.length_b   1.000
_cell.length_c   1.000
_cell.angle_alpha   90.00
_cell.angle_beta   90.00
_cell.angle_gamma   90.00
#
_symmetry.space_group_name_H-M   'P 1'
#
loop_
_entity.id
_entity.type
_entity.pdbx_description
1 polymer ?
#
loop_
_entity_poly.entity_id
_entity_poly.type
_entity_poly.pdbx_seq_one_letter_code
_entity_poly.pdbx_strand_id
1 'polypeptide(L)'
;MARDGKIDPLIGREHELERTVQILCRRRKNNPLLVGEAGVGKTAIAEGLARRIVNGEVPEILSKSTVYALDMGALLAGTKYRGDFEQRLKAVIKQLTDDSNAILFIDEIHTLIGAGAASAARWTRPTC
;
A
#
# COMPACT_ATOMS: atom_id res chain seq x y z
N MET A 1 15.51 -4.70 -3.93
CA MET A 1 15.12 -5.77 -2.98
C MET A 1 14.69 -7.04 -3.70
N ALA A 2 13.57 -7.03 -4.44
CA ALA A 2 13.11 -8.24 -5.15
C ALA A 2 14.05 -8.71 -6.28
N ARG A 3 14.51 -7.78 -7.14
CA ARG A 3 15.48 -8.08 -8.21
C ARG A 3 16.86 -8.51 -7.71
N ASP A 4 17.17 -8.22 -6.45
CA ASP A 4 18.47 -8.53 -5.83
C ASP A 4 18.45 -9.86 -5.08
N GLY A 5 17.34 -10.62 -5.13
CA GLY A 5 17.20 -11.91 -4.44
C GLY A 5 17.13 -11.82 -2.91
N LYS A 6 16.91 -10.62 -2.34
CA LYS A 6 16.90 -10.37 -0.89
C LYS A 6 15.55 -10.64 -0.22
N ILE A 7 14.60 -11.25 -0.94
CA ILE A 7 13.26 -11.54 -0.42
C ILE A 7 13.13 -13.04 -0.21
N ASP A 8 12.83 -13.42 1.03
CA ASP A 8 12.62 -14.82 1.40
C ASP A 8 11.39 -15.41 0.69
N PRO A 9 11.43 -16.71 0.34
CA PRO A 9 10.28 -17.37 -0.26
C PRO A 9 9.10 -17.38 0.73
N LEU A 10 7.97 -16.86 0.27
CA LEU A 10 6.71 -16.89 1.00
C LEU A 10 6.16 -18.33 1.02
N ILE A 11 5.99 -18.92 2.21
CA ILE A 11 5.47 -20.29 2.38
C ILE A 11 4.10 -20.25 3.06
N GLY A 12 3.13 -20.98 2.49
CA GLY A 12 1.82 -21.20 3.13
C GLY A 12 0.88 -19.99 3.05
N ARG A 13 1.12 -19.08 2.12
CA ARG A 13 0.32 -17.86 1.86
C ARG A 13 0.01 -17.64 0.38
N GLU A 14 0.10 -18.71 -0.39
CA GLU A 14 -0.11 -18.70 -1.83
C GLU A 14 -1.53 -18.24 -2.17
N HIS A 15 -2.52 -18.63 -1.37
CA HIS A 15 -3.93 -18.29 -1.61
C HIS A 15 -4.21 -16.79 -1.39
N GLU A 16 -3.67 -16.17 -0.34
CA GLU A 16 -3.77 -14.74 -0.09
C GLU A 16 -3.06 -13.93 -1.18
N LEU A 17 -1.88 -14.40 -1.60
CA LEU A 17 -1.12 -13.77 -2.66
C LEU A 17 -1.85 -13.85 -4.00
N GLU A 18 -2.37 -15.03 -4.35
CA GLU A 18 -3.17 -15.23 -5.57
C GLU A 18 -4.43 -14.37 -5.54
N ARG A 19 -5.12 -14.27 -4.39
CA ARG A 19 -6.28 -13.40 -4.24
C ARG A 19 -5.92 -11.92 -4.42
N THR A 20 -4.75 -11.50 -3.95
CA THR A 20 -4.24 -10.13 -4.11
C THR A 20 -4.02 -9.82 -5.59
N VAL A 21 -3.35 -10.71 -6.33
CA VAL A 21 -3.15 -10.62 -7.78
C VAL A 21 -4.49 -10.52 -8.51
N GLN A 22 -5.44 -11.41 -8.19
CA GLN A 22 -6.78 -11.39 -8.80
C GLN A 22 -7.53 -10.07 -8.56
N ILE A 23 -7.41 -9.46 -7.37
CA ILE A 23 -8.05 -8.19 -7.05
C ILE A 23 -7.40 -7.05 -7.85
N LEU A 24 -6.07 -7.00 -7.92
CA LEU A 24 -5.33 -5.98 -8.66
C LEU A 24 -5.68 -5.96 -10.15
N CYS A 25 -5.95 -7.13 -10.76
CA CYS A 25 -6.36 -7.23 -12.16
C CYS A 25 -7.83 -6.82 -12.44
N ARG A 26 -8.63 -6.44 -11.44
CA ARG A 26 -10.03 -6.06 -11.65
C ARG A 26 -10.16 -4.68 -12.28
N ARG A 27 -11.25 -4.47 -13.04
CA ARG A 27 -11.61 -3.14 -13.58
C ARG A 27 -12.15 -2.18 -12.52
N ARG A 28 -12.70 -2.68 -11.41
CA ARG A 28 -13.31 -1.89 -10.33
C ARG A 28 -12.96 -2.50 -8.98
N LYS A 29 -12.79 -1.65 -7.96
CA LYS A 29 -12.39 -2.05 -6.60
C LYS A 29 -11.15 -2.95 -6.62
N ASN A 30 -10.13 -2.49 -7.34
CA ASN A 30 -8.87 -3.20 -7.57
C ASN A 30 -7.80 -2.93 -6.50
N ASN A 31 -8.17 -2.24 -5.42
CA ASN A 31 -7.28 -2.00 -4.28
C ASN A 31 -7.52 -3.11 -3.23
N PRO A 32 -6.62 -4.10 -3.11
CA PRO A 32 -6.71 -5.12 -2.07
C PRO A 32 -6.47 -4.49 -0.69
N LEU A 33 -7.22 -4.95 0.31
CA LEU A 33 -7.02 -4.57 1.70
C LEU A 33 -6.78 -5.85 2.52
N LEU A 34 -5.55 -5.99 3.03
CA LEU A 34 -5.16 -7.12 3.86
C LEU A 34 -5.56 -6.84 5.32
N VAL A 35 -6.45 -7.67 5.87
CA VAL A 35 -6.95 -7.53 7.24
C VAL A 35 -6.38 -8.66 8.10
N GLY A 36 -5.93 -8.32 9.30
CA GLY A 36 -5.33 -9.25 10.26
C GLY A 36 -4.67 -8.49 11.41
N GLU A 37 -4.22 -9.21 12.43
CA GLU A 37 -3.48 -8.61 13.56
C GLU A 37 -2.12 -8.05 13.12
N ALA A 38 -1.50 -7.21 13.93
CA ALA A 38 -0.13 -6.76 13.68
C ALA A 38 0.84 -7.95 13.82
N GLY A 39 1.90 -7.99 13.02
CA GLY A 39 2.92 -9.05 13.11
C GLY A 39 2.54 -10.37 12.41
N VAL A 40 1.31 -10.52 11.90
CA VAL A 40 0.90 -11.70 11.12
C VAL A 40 1.51 -11.75 9.72
N GLY A 41 2.55 -10.98 9.38
CA GLY A 41 3.23 -11.07 8.08
C GLY A 41 2.42 -10.57 6.87
N LYS A 42 1.65 -9.48 7.00
CA LYS A 42 1.00 -8.82 5.85
C LYS A 42 2.02 -8.28 4.85
N THR A 43 3.12 -7.74 5.37
CA THR A 43 4.28 -7.25 4.62
C THR A 43 4.86 -8.35 3.72
N ALA A 44 4.90 -9.60 4.21
CA ALA A 44 5.38 -10.75 3.44
C ALA A 44 4.53 -11.04 2.20
N ILE A 45 3.23 -10.69 2.19
CA ILE A 45 2.39 -10.78 0.99
C ILE A 45 2.85 -9.78 -0.07
N ALA A 46 3.18 -8.54 0.33
CA ALA A 46 3.66 -7.51 -0.58
C ALA A 46 5.03 -7.86 -1.18
N GLU A 47 5.92 -8.40 -0.35
CA GLU A 47 7.22 -8.91 -0.79
C GLU A 47 7.08 -10.12 -1.73
N GLY A 48 6.18 -11.04 -1.41
CA GLY A 48 5.82 -12.17 -2.27
C GLY A 48 5.26 -11.72 -3.62
N LEU A 49 4.44 -10.65 -3.64
CA LEU A 49 3.92 -10.05 -4.87
C LEU A 49 5.07 -9.47 -5.71
N ALA A 50 5.97 -8.70 -5.10
CA ALA A 50 7.12 -8.16 -5.79
C ALA A 50 8.00 -9.26 -6.40
N ARG A 51 8.21 -10.36 -5.66
CA ARG A 51 8.96 -11.53 -6.14
C ARG A 51 8.26 -12.22 -7.32
N ARG A 52 6.95 -12.44 -7.25
CA ARG A 52 6.18 -13.03 -8.37
C ARG A 52 6.22 -12.17 -9.63
N ILE A 53 6.15 -10.85 -9.49
CA ILE A 53 6.26 -9.93 -10.63
C ILE A 53 7.65 -10.06 -11.28
N VAL A 54 8.72 -10.08 -10.48
CA VAL A 54 10.10 -10.25 -10.97
C VAL A 54 10.31 -11.61 -11.66
N ASN A 55 9.70 -12.68 -11.13
CA ASN A 55 9.78 -14.02 -11.69
C ASN A 55 8.87 -14.24 -12.91
N GLY A 56 7.99 -13.30 -13.25
CA GLY A 56 7.00 -13.47 -14.32
C GLY A 56 5.85 -14.42 -13.97
N GLU A 57 5.63 -14.70 -12.68
CA GLU A 57 4.56 -15.57 -12.17
C GLU A 57 3.21 -14.81 -11.98
N VAL A 58 3.03 -13.70 -12.70
CA VAL A 58 1.83 -12.86 -12.65
C VAL A 58 1.23 -12.68 -14.04
N PRO A 59 -0.07 -12.34 -14.16
CA PRO A 59 -0.67 -11.99 -15.44
C PRO A 59 0.07 -10.85 -16.14
N GLU A 60 0.02 -10.81 -17.46
CA GLU A 60 0.73 -9.82 -18.30
C GLU A 60 0.47 -8.37 -17.87
N ILE A 61 -0.75 -8.09 -17.41
CA ILE A 61 -1.18 -6.78 -16.88
C ILE A 61 -0.29 -6.30 -15.73
N LEU A 62 0.19 -7.20 -14.88
CA LEU A 62 1.03 -6.89 -13.71
C LEU A 62 2.52 -7.17 -13.95
N SER A 63 2.90 -7.72 -15.11
CA SER A 63 4.28 -8.10 -15.41
C SER A 63 5.25 -6.92 -15.40
N LYS A 64 4.77 -5.73 -15.74
CA LYS A 64 5.53 -4.48 -15.74
C LYS A 64 5.38 -3.68 -14.45
N SER A 65 4.61 -4.20 -13.49
CA SER A 65 4.32 -3.48 -12.26
C SER A 65 5.52 -3.40 -11.33
N THR A 66 5.64 -2.27 -10.64
CA THR A 66 6.66 -2.09 -9.60
C THR A 66 5.96 -1.87 -8.26
N VAL A 67 6.29 -2.71 -7.28
CA VAL A 67 5.75 -2.60 -5.92
C VAL A 67 6.62 -1.62 -5.13
N TYR A 68 6.00 -0.57 -4.62
CA TYR A 68 6.61 0.43 -3.74
C TYR A 68 6.03 0.26 -2.34
N ALA A 69 6.88 0.24 -1.32
CA ALA A 69 6.44 0.25 0.08
C ALA A 69 6.53 1.68 0.64
N LEU A 70 5.47 2.14 1.29
CA LEU A 70 5.44 3.45 1.93
C LEU A 70 6.13 3.38 3.31
N ASP A 71 7.24 4.12 3.46
CA ASP A 71 7.90 4.27 4.76
C ASP A 71 7.29 5.44 5.53
N MET A 72 6.55 5.11 6.59
CA MET A 72 5.94 6.08 7.49
C MET A 72 6.99 6.84 8.31
N GLY A 73 8.12 6.23 8.66
CA GLY A 73 9.20 6.87 9.40
C GLY A 73 9.84 7.99 8.58
N ALA A 74 10.12 7.75 7.30
CA ALA A 74 10.63 8.76 6.38
C ALA A 74 9.65 9.93 6.19
N LEU A 75 8.34 9.65 6.14
CA LEU A 75 7.32 10.69 6.02
C LEU A 75 7.25 11.58 7.27
N LEU A 76 7.36 10.98 8.46
CA LEU A 76 7.29 11.67 9.76
C LEU A 76 8.60 12.34 10.17
N ALA A 77 9.74 11.93 9.60
CA ALA A 77 11.05 12.48 9.90
C ALA A 77 11.11 13.99 9.60
N GLY A 78 11.32 14.80 10.64
CA GLY A 78 11.45 16.25 10.51
C GLY A 78 10.14 17.01 10.31
N THR A 79 8.97 16.37 10.40
CA THR A 79 7.67 17.06 10.39
C THR A 79 7.21 17.36 11.81
N LYS A 80 7.07 18.65 12.15
CA LYS A 80 6.47 19.09 13.43
C LYS A 80 4.95 19.18 13.36
N TYR A 81 4.39 19.27 12.16
CA TYR A 81 2.98 19.56 11.93
C TYR A 81 2.33 18.54 11.00
N ARG A 82 1.07 18.20 11.29
CA ARG A 82 0.23 17.27 10.53
C ARG A 82 0.05 17.67 9.05
N GLY A 83 0.11 18.97 8.75
CA GLY A 83 0.03 19.48 7.37
C GLY A 83 1.24 19.10 6.51
N ASP A 84 2.44 19.02 7.11
CA ASP A 84 3.65 18.63 6.38
C ASP A 84 3.58 17.17 5.94
N PHE A 85 3.01 16.31 6.79
CA PHE A 85 2.76 14.90 6.47
C PHE A 85 1.82 14.77 5.26
N GLU A 86 0.68 15.47 5.25
CA GLU A 86 -0.26 15.42 4.13
C GLU A 86 0.36 15.95 2.83
N GLN A 87 1.18 17.01 2.89
CA GLN A 87 1.88 17.54 1.72
C GLN A 87 2.89 16.54 1.16
N ARG A 88 3.68 15.88 2.02
CA ARG A 88 4.64 14.85 1.60
C ARG A 88 3.94 13.64 1.00
N LEU A 89 2.87 13.17 1.63
CA LEU A 89 2.06 12.07 1.10
C LEU A 89 1.49 12.42 -0.28
N LYS A 90 0.94 13.62 -0.45
CA LYS A 90 0.44 14.10 -1.76
C LYS A 90 1.55 14.14 -2.80
N ALA A 91 2.77 14.54 -2.43
CA ALA A 91 3.90 14.55 -3.35
C ALA A 91 4.27 13.13 -3.81
N VAL A 92 4.31 12.15 -2.89
CA VAL A 92 4.57 10.74 -3.22
C VAL A 92 3.48 10.18 -4.13
N ILE A 93 2.20 10.38 -3.79
CA ILE A 93 1.07 9.92 -4.62
C ILE A 93 1.14 10.55 -6.01
N LYS A 94 1.46 11.85 -6.11
CA LYS A 94 1.58 12.55 -7.39
C LYS A 94 2.65 11.92 -8.27
N GLN A 95 3.83 11.61 -7.71
CA GLN A 95 4.90 10.93 -8.44
C GLN A 95 4.49 9.54 -8.93
N LEU A 96 3.72 8.80 -8.12
CA LEU A 96 3.24 7.45 -8.50
C LEU A 96 2.09 7.49 -9.49
N THR A 97 1.30 8.58 -9.53
CA THR A 97 0.21 8.75 -10.50
C THR A 97 0.72 8.77 -11.94
N ASP A 98 1.94 9.25 -12.15
CA ASP A 98 2.57 9.31 -13.48
C ASP A 98 3.02 7.92 -13.97
N ASP A 99 3.12 6.92 -13.08
CA ASP A 99 3.45 5.53 -13.39
C ASP A 99 2.22 4.62 -13.25
N SER A 100 1.60 4.29 -14.39
CA SER A 100 0.41 3.42 -14.43
C SER A 100 0.67 1.98 -13.96
N ASN A 101 1.94 1.59 -13.79
CA ASN A 101 2.32 0.26 -13.33
C ASN A 101 2.78 0.27 -11.85
N ALA A 102 2.72 1.41 -11.17
CA ALA A 102 3.07 1.49 -9.75
C ALA A 102 2.00 0.86 -8.85
N ILE A 103 2.43 -0.04 -7.95
CA ILE A 103 1.61 -0.61 -6.89
C ILE A 103 2.14 -0.10 -5.56
N LEU A 104 1.34 0.70 -4.84
CA LEU A 104 1.72 1.23 -3.54
C LEU A 104 1.22 0.30 -2.41
N PHE A 105 2.15 -0.23 -1.64
CA PHE A 105 1.88 -0.97 -0.41
C PHE A 105 1.94 -0.04 0.80
N ILE A 106 0.89 -0.10 1.61
CA ILE A 106 0.72 0.66 2.85
C ILE A 106 0.36 -0.34 3.94
N ASP A 107 1.24 -0.56 4.90
CA ASP A 107 1.02 -1.56 5.96
C ASP A 107 -0.04 -1.08 6.96
N GLU A 108 0.19 0.10 7.55
CA GLU A 108 -0.66 0.65 8.59
C GLU A 108 -1.59 1.73 8.05
N ILE A 109 -2.52 1.38 7.17
CA ILE A 109 -3.44 2.37 6.56
C ILE A 109 -4.25 3.16 7.61
N HIS A 110 -4.46 2.60 8.80
CA HIS A 110 -5.13 3.27 9.90
C HIS A 110 -4.37 4.52 10.39
N THR A 111 -3.04 4.57 10.26
CA THR A 111 -2.23 5.75 10.60
C THR A 111 -2.55 6.93 9.69
N LEU A 112 -2.80 6.66 8.40
CA LEU A 112 -3.25 7.66 7.43
C LEU A 112 -4.65 8.18 7.76
N ILE A 113 -5.56 7.28 8.16
CA ILE A 113 -6.94 7.65 8.50
C ILE A 113 -6.99 8.46 9.81
N GLY A 114 -6.21 8.06 10.82
CA GLY A 114 -6.05 8.79 12.09
C GLY A 114 -5.38 10.16 11.91
N ALA A 115 -4.48 10.28 10.93
CA ALA A 115 -3.90 11.54 10.48
C ALA A 115 -4.87 12.43 9.66
N GLY A 116 -6.11 12.00 9.37
CA GLY A 116 -7.20 12.86 8.85
C GLY A 116 -8.29 13.26 9.87
N ALA A 117 -8.53 12.45 10.90
CA ALA A 117 -9.72 12.59 11.76
C ALA A 117 -9.67 13.61 12.93
N ALA A 118 -8.58 14.33 13.20
CA ALA A 118 -8.54 15.32 14.31
C ALA A 118 -9.15 16.69 13.96
N SER A 119 -9.71 16.85 12.76
CA SER A 119 -10.61 17.96 12.43
C SER A 119 -12.02 17.44 12.19
N ALA A 120 -12.56 16.63 13.10
CA ALA A 120 -14.00 16.60 13.28
C ALA A 120 -14.41 17.92 13.94
N ALA A 121 -14.46 18.99 13.13
CA ALA A 121 -15.33 20.11 13.41
C ALA A 121 -16.72 19.51 13.58
N ARG A 122 -17.21 19.63 14.82
CA ARG A 122 -18.56 19.34 15.30
C ARG A 122 -19.58 19.43 14.16
N TRP A 123 -20.11 18.29 13.72
CA TRP A 123 -21.30 18.25 12.88
C TRP A 123 -22.50 18.60 13.78
N THR A 124 -22.71 19.88 14.07
CA THR A 124 -23.98 20.32 14.61
C THR A 124 -25.02 20.12 13.53
N ARG A 125 -25.89 19.13 13.73
CA ARG A 125 -27.14 19.02 12.98
C ARG A 125 -27.86 20.37 13.09
N PRO A 126 -28.27 21.02 11.99
CA PRO A 126 -29.31 22.03 12.10
C PRO A 126 -30.58 21.27 12.47
N THR A 127 -31.02 21.47 13.70
CA THR A 127 -32.41 21.25 14.09
C THR A 127 -33.25 22.39 13.53
N CYS A 128 -34.43 22.01 13.01
CA CYS A 128 -35.54 22.82 12.49
C CYS A 128 -35.41 23.28 11.03
#